data_AF-A0A2A2KVK4-F1
#
_entry.id   AF-A0A2A2KVK4-F1
#
_cell.length_a   1.000
_cell.length_b   1.000
_cell.length_c   1.000
_cell.angle_alpha   90.00
_cell.angle_beta   90.00
_cell.angle_gamma   90.00
#
_symmetry.space_group_name_H-M   'P 1'
#
loop_
_entity.id
_entity.type
_entity.pdbx_description
1 polymer ?
#
loop_
_entity_poly.entity_id
_entity_poly.type
_entity_poly.pdbx_seq_one_letter_code
_entity_poly.pdbx_strand_id
1 'polypeptide(L)'
;MLDGTLDIVDRAIQQAGMTASKIDLVLLIGGSTRIPKMQELLTKKFGKNKLRYRINPDEAVAIGAALLAHNLDEFAGDIEDNVSIQNRMTNEYNTNPCSRSSCNYTNDLSEVTALSVGMEVRGGHMLTIIPRGTRYPCEAVFKIDSNGILHVTEEEVETGKTAEIKIKYDGKPQEDPDIKRIVEEAKKHKQEDEEFIKLLNKREEFECEVYEKKWNIEDKSKNKTALDIVQRYLDWSDILPNDIGEYDRKLTDFNREIAEYP
;
A
#
# COMPACT_ATOMS: atom_id res chain seq x y z
N MET A 1 -11.29 18.43 -19.20
CA MET A 1 -10.67 17.53 -18.19
C MET A 1 -11.61 17.28 -17.03
N LEU A 2 -12.16 18.32 -16.41
CA LEU A 2 -13.13 18.16 -15.32
C LEU A 2 -14.46 17.53 -15.78
N ASP A 3 -14.96 17.84 -16.98
CA ASP A 3 -16.22 17.27 -17.48
C ASP A 3 -16.18 15.74 -17.60
N GLY A 4 -15.03 15.16 -17.98
CA GLY A 4 -14.86 13.71 -18.05
C GLY A 4 -14.98 13.00 -16.70
N THR A 5 -14.81 13.70 -15.58
CA THR A 5 -15.07 13.12 -14.25
C THR A 5 -16.57 12.93 -13.99
N LEU A 6 -17.42 13.79 -14.55
CA LEU A 6 -18.87 13.66 -14.42
C LEU A 6 -19.41 12.49 -15.24
N ASP A 7 -18.81 12.20 -16.40
CA ASP A 7 -19.18 11.06 -17.23
C ASP A 7 -18.97 9.72 -16.49
N ILE A 8 -17.95 9.63 -15.65
CA ILE A 8 -17.71 8.46 -14.79
C ILE A 8 -18.79 8.35 -13.71
N VAL A 9 -19.13 9.49 -13.09
CA VAL A 9 -20.20 9.56 -12.08
C VAL A 9 -21.55 9.15 -12.67
N ASP A 10 -21.86 9.59 -13.89
CA ASP A 10 -23.09 9.22 -14.60
C ASP A 10 -23.16 7.73 -14.91
N ARG A 11 -22.05 7.15 -15.38
CA ARG A 11 -21.96 5.70 -15.60
C ARG A 11 -22.17 4.91 -14.31
N ALA A 12 -21.56 5.35 -13.20
CA ALA A 12 -21.72 4.70 -11.90
C ALA A 12 -23.18 4.75 -11.41
N ILE A 13 -23.85 5.90 -11.53
CA ILE A 13 -25.26 6.05 -11.16
C ILE A 13 -26.17 5.17 -12.04
N GLN A 14 -25.89 5.11 -13.34
CA GLN A 14 -26.64 4.28 -14.29
C GLN A 14 -26.46 2.79 -13.99
N GLN A 15 -25.23 2.34 -13.69
CA GLN A 15 -24.93 0.96 -13.30
C GLN A 15 -25.61 0.56 -11.99
N ALA A 16 -25.73 1.49 -11.04
CA ALA A 16 -26.49 1.28 -9.82
C ALA A 16 -28.02 1.25 -10.03
N GLY A 17 -28.52 1.52 -11.25
CA GLY A 17 -29.96 1.62 -11.52
C GLY A 17 -30.64 2.78 -10.78
N MET A 18 -29.87 3.81 -10.41
CA MET A 18 -30.34 4.96 -9.63
C MET A 18 -30.42 6.23 -10.50
N THR A 19 -31.01 7.27 -9.94
CA THR A 19 -30.97 8.62 -10.51
C THR A 19 -30.25 9.56 -9.55
N ALA A 20 -29.64 10.63 -10.06
CA ALA A 20 -28.90 11.60 -9.24
C ALA A 20 -29.76 12.21 -8.11
N SER A 21 -31.08 12.26 -8.30
CA SER A 21 -32.04 12.72 -7.29
C SER A 21 -32.10 11.81 -6.06
N LYS A 22 -31.91 10.50 -6.22
CA LYS A 22 -31.93 9.50 -5.14
C LYS A 22 -30.65 9.48 -4.30
N ILE A 23 -29.60 10.20 -4.71
CA ILE A 23 -28.40 10.35 -3.89
C ILE A 23 -28.72 11.33 -2.76
N ASP A 24 -28.59 10.92 -1.51
CA ASP A 24 -28.87 11.79 -0.36
C ASP A 24 -27.71 12.73 -0.04
N LEU A 25 -26.49 12.21 -0.12
CA LEU A 25 -25.27 12.85 0.36
C LEU A 25 -24.13 12.62 -0.64
N VAL A 26 -23.34 13.67 -0.88
CA VAL A 26 -22.12 13.61 -1.69
C VAL A 26 -20.95 13.99 -0.79
N LEU A 27 -20.05 13.04 -0.56
CA LEU A 27 -18.83 13.24 0.21
C LEU A 27 -17.69 13.63 -0.72
N LEU A 28 -16.96 14.69 -0.38
CA LEU A 28 -15.82 15.19 -1.14
C LEU A 28 -14.53 14.69 -0.48
N ILE A 29 -13.82 13.78 -1.13
CA ILE A 29 -12.59 13.15 -0.61
C ILE A 29 -11.44 13.38 -1.60
N GLY A 30 -10.23 13.67 -1.08
CA GLY A 30 -9.04 13.99 -1.85
C GLY A 30 -8.87 15.49 -2.14
N GLY A 31 -7.63 15.99 -2.09
CA GLY A 31 -7.33 17.42 -2.20
C GLY A 31 -7.82 18.11 -3.48
N SER A 32 -7.91 17.37 -4.60
CA SER A 32 -8.45 17.90 -5.88
C SER A 32 -9.93 18.31 -5.78
N THR A 33 -10.69 17.79 -4.81
CA THR A 33 -12.08 18.19 -4.56
C THR A 33 -12.22 19.59 -3.97
N ARG A 34 -11.11 20.20 -3.52
CA ARG A 34 -11.07 21.60 -3.06
C ARG A 34 -11.15 22.61 -4.22
N ILE A 35 -10.97 22.16 -5.46
CA ILE A 35 -11.06 23.03 -6.65
C ILE A 35 -12.48 23.62 -6.74
N PRO A 36 -12.65 24.96 -6.71
CA PRO A 36 -13.98 25.58 -6.69
C PRO A 36 -14.84 25.20 -7.90
N LYS A 37 -14.22 25.05 -9.07
CA LYS A 37 -14.93 24.66 -10.30
C LYS A 37 -15.53 23.26 -10.20
N MET A 38 -14.86 22.31 -9.53
CA MET A 38 -15.39 20.97 -9.31
C MET A 38 -16.59 20.98 -8.37
N GLN A 39 -16.51 21.76 -7.30
CA GLN A 39 -17.61 21.90 -6.36
C GLN A 39 -18.83 22.57 -7.02
N GLU A 40 -18.62 23.54 -7.91
CA GLU A 40 -19.69 24.15 -8.71
C GLU A 40 -20.38 23.13 -9.62
N LEU A 41 -19.60 22.32 -10.35
CA LEU A 41 -20.13 21.27 -11.24
C LEU A 41 -20.94 20.23 -10.46
N LEU A 42 -20.43 19.76 -9.33
CA LEU A 42 -21.12 18.80 -8.46
C LEU A 42 -22.37 19.43 -7.82
N THR A 43 -22.30 20.72 -7.45
CA THR A 43 -23.45 21.47 -6.94
C THR A 43 -24.54 21.58 -8.00
N LYS A 44 -24.18 21.85 -9.26
CA LYS A 44 -25.13 21.89 -10.38
C LYS A 44 -25.80 20.53 -10.62
N LYS A 45 -25.07 19.43 -10.42
CA LYS A 45 -25.56 18.07 -10.66
C LYS A 45 -26.43 17.53 -9.51
N PHE A 46 -25.97 17.65 -8.28
CA PHE A 46 -26.60 17.01 -7.10
C PHE A 46 -27.35 17.97 -6.20
N GLY A 47 -27.07 19.27 -6.28
CA GLY A 47 -27.62 20.30 -5.39
C GLY A 47 -26.70 20.63 -4.21
N LYS A 48 -26.63 21.91 -3.86
CA LYS A 48 -25.72 22.44 -2.82
C LYS A 48 -25.96 21.82 -1.44
N ASN A 49 -27.19 21.44 -1.14
CA ASN A 49 -27.59 20.84 0.14
C ASN A 49 -27.07 19.41 0.35
N LYS A 50 -26.70 18.72 -0.74
CA LYS A 50 -26.23 17.33 -0.69
C LYS A 50 -24.72 17.22 -0.50
N LEU A 51 -23.96 18.23 -0.93
CA LEU A 51 -22.50 18.24 -0.77
C LEU A 51 -22.14 18.45 0.70
N ARG A 52 -21.27 17.58 1.22
CA ARG A 52 -20.76 17.65 2.59
C ARG A 52 -19.31 18.08 2.62
N TYR A 53 -19.08 19.17 3.36
CA TYR A 53 -17.76 19.77 3.58
C TYR A 53 -17.24 19.56 5.00
N ARG A 54 -18.03 18.91 5.87
CA ARG A 54 -17.67 18.69 7.29
C ARG A 54 -16.63 17.59 7.51
N ILE A 55 -16.22 16.91 6.45
CA ILE A 55 -15.21 15.85 6.49
C ILE A 55 -13.93 16.43 5.90
N ASN A 56 -12.81 16.20 6.58
CA ASN A 56 -11.50 16.57 6.04
C ASN A 56 -11.16 15.64 4.85
N PRO A 57 -11.08 16.17 3.61
CA PRO A 57 -10.87 15.34 2.43
C PRO A 57 -9.52 14.62 2.40
N ASP A 58 -8.53 15.12 3.16
CA ASP A 58 -7.17 14.60 3.15
C ASP A 58 -6.97 13.49 4.21
N GLU A 59 -7.77 13.49 5.27
CA GLU A 59 -7.66 12.52 6.37
C GLU A 59 -8.72 11.41 6.32
N ALA A 60 -9.84 11.63 5.64
CA ALA A 60 -10.97 10.70 5.64
C ALA A 60 -10.61 9.27 5.23
N VAL A 61 -9.70 9.12 4.25
CA VAL A 61 -9.24 7.81 3.78
C VAL A 61 -8.41 7.11 4.87
N ALA A 62 -7.50 7.83 5.51
CA ALA A 62 -6.65 7.28 6.57
C ALA A 62 -7.48 6.89 7.81
N ILE A 63 -8.47 7.70 8.18
CA ILE A 63 -9.39 7.39 9.29
C ILE A 63 -10.20 6.13 8.97
N GLY A 64 -10.74 6.02 7.75
CA GLY A 64 -11.47 4.83 7.32
C GLY A 64 -10.59 3.57 7.32
N ALA A 65 -9.35 3.68 6.86
CA ALA A 65 -8.38 2.58 6.91
C ALA A 65 -8.03 2.19 8.34
N ALA A 66 -7.88 3.15 9.26
CA ALA A 66 -7.62 2.88 10.67
C ALA A 66 -8.79 2.19 11.37
N LEU A 67 -10.04 2.58 11.06
CA LEU A 67 -11.24 1.90 11.56
C LEU A 67 -11.35 0.47 11.03
N LEU A 68 -11.06 0.26 9.74
CA LEU A 68 -11.01 -1.08 9.17
C LEU A 68 -9.92 -1.92 9.83
N ALA A 69 -8.71 -1.36 10.02
CA ALA A 69 -7.61 -2.02 10.70
C ALA A 69 -7.93 -2.40 12.14
N HIS A 70 -8.62 -1.54 12.89
CA HIS A 70 -9.08 -1.86 14.23
C HIS A 70 -10.04 -3.04 14.26
N ASN A 71 -10.97 -3.09 13.31
CA ASN A 71 -11.97 -4.14 13.24
C ASN A 71 -11.41 -5.46 12.69
N LEU A 72 -10.28 -5.44 11.98
CA LEU A 72 -9.67 -6.66 11.44
C LEU A 72 -9.32 -7.67 12.55
N ASP A 73 -9.00 -7.22 13.77
CA ASP A 73 -8.77 -8.10 14.92
C ASP A 73 -10.06 -8.80 15.41
N GLU A 74 -11.24 -8.18 15.25
CA GLU A 74 -12.54 -8.78 15.59
C GLU A 74 -13.06 -9.74 14.49
N PHE A 75 -12.67 -9.52 13.23
CA PHE A 75 -13.07 -10.35 12.07
C PHE A 75 -12.04 -11.42 11.69
N ALA A 76 -10.88 -11.48 12.35
CA ALA A 76 -9.84 -12.48 12.08
C ALA A 76 -10.30 -13.94 12.31
N GLY A 77 -11.46 -14.14 12.95
CA GLY A 77 -12.09 -15.45 13.11
C GLY A 77 -12.99 -15.92 11.97
N ASP A 78 -13.49 -15.03 11.11
CA ASP A 78 -14.58 -15.32 10.15
C ASP A 78 -14.37 -14.69 8.76
N ILE A 79 -13.12 -14.59 8.27
CA ILE A 79 -12.88 -14.43 6.83
C ILE A 79 -12.71 -15.81 6.21
N GLU A 80 -13.72 -16.67 6.34
CA GLU A 80 -13.96 -17.65 5.29
C GLU A 80 -14.50 -16.89 4.08
N ASP A 81 -13.64 -16.65 3.10
CA ASP A 81 -13.87 -16.78 1.64
C ASP A 81 -15.32 -16.72 1.10
N ASN A 82 -16.16 -15.81 1.61
CA ASN A 82 -17.56 -15.71 1.24
C ASN A 82 -17.98 -14.26 1.00
N VAL A 83 -17.14 -13.48 0.30
CA VAL A 83 -17.73 -12.53 -0.64
C VAL A 83 -18.16 -13.36 -1.84
N SER A 84 -19.34 -13.95 -1.72
CA SER A 84 -20.09 -14.49 -2.86
C SER A 84 -20.54 -13.31 -3.72
N ILE A 85 -19.59 -12.67 -4.42
CA ILE A 85 -19.92 -12.12 -5.73
C ILE A 85 -20.32 -13.36 -6.51
N GLN A 86 -21.63 -13.56 -6.73
CA GLN A 86 -22.14 -14.60 -7.63
C GLN A 86 -21.68 -14.30 -9.06
N ASN A 87 -20.38 -14.43 -9.32
CA ASN A 87 -19.82 -14.67 -10.63
C ASN A 87 -19.33 -16.12 -10.63
N ARG A 88 -20.27 -17.04 -10.38
CA ARG A 88 -20.13 -18.37 -10.95
C ARG A 88 -20.32 -18.17 -12.45
N MET A 89 -19.25 -17.84 -13.18
CA MET A 89 -19.25 -17.89 -14.63
C MET A 89 -19.22 -19.36 -15.04
N THR A 90 -20.30 -20.09 -14.77
CA THR A 90 -20.62 -21.28 -15.55
C THR A 90 -20.95 -20.79 -16.95
N ASN A 91 -20.45 -21.49 -17.97
CA ASN A 91 -20.74 -21.29 -19.40
C ASN A 91 -22.23 -21.54 -19.72
N GLU A 92 -23.13 -20.80 -19.10
CA GLU A 92 -24.54 -20.73 -19.45
C GLU A 92 -24.81 -19.35 -20.04
N TYR A 93 -25.11 -19.34 -21.34
CA TYR A 93 -25.69 -18.22 -22.05
C TYR A 93 -26.96 -17.76 -21.32
N ASN A 94 -26.85 -16.75 -20.46
CA ASN A 94 -27.99 -16.02 -19.97
C ASN A 94 -27.71 -14.52 -19.98
N THR A 95 -28.59 -13.82 -20.67
CA THR A 95 -28.49 -12.43 -21.08
C THR A 95 -28.54 -11.49 -19.87
N ASN A 96 -27.41 -10.85 -19.55
CA ASN A 96 -27.36 -9.59 -18.79
C ASN A 96 -26.59 -8.53 -19.60
N PRO A 97 -27.07 -7.27 -19.66
CA PRO A 97 -26.69 -6.30 -20.69
C PRO A 97 -25.42 -5.53 -20.29
N CYS A 98 -24.28 -6.20 -20.14
CA CYS A 98 -22.98 -5.54 -20.19
C CYS A 98 -22.47 -5.55 -21.63
N SER A 99 -23.01 -4.65 -22.45
CA SER A 99 -22.59 -4.48 -23.84
C SER A 99 -21.48 -3.42 -23.95
N ARG A 100 -20.25 -3.94 -24.14
CA ARG A 100 -19.13 -3.37 -24.92
C ARG A 100 -18.39 -2.15 -24.37
N SER A 101 -17.25 -2.42 -23.74
CA SER A 101 -15.94 -2.17 -24.37
C SER A 101 -14.81 -2.75 -23.54
N SER A 102 -13.95 -3.54 -24.22
CA SER A 102 -12.63 -4.03 -23.81
C SER A 102 -12.55 -5.47 -23.29
N CYS A 103 -11.79 -6.26 -24.07
CA CYS A 103 -11.17 -7.55 -23.80
C CYS A 103 -12.03 -8.73 -23.33
N ASN A 104 -12.67 -9.41 -24.29
CA ASN A 104 -12.88 -10.85 -24.19
C ASN A 104 -11.53 -11.54 -24.43
N TYR A 105 -10.71 -11.70 -23.39
CA TYR A 105 -9.73 -12.78 -23.40
C TYR A 105 -10.48 -14.04 -22.94
N THR A 106 -11.12 -14.75 -23.86
CA THR A 106 -11.42 -16.16 -23.65
C THR A 106 -10.11 -16.91 -23.83
N ASN A 107 -9.22 -16.82 -22.83
CA ASN A 107 -8.13 -17.77 -22.71
C ASN A 107 -8.78 -19.07 -22.26
N ASP A 108 -9.16 -19.89 -23.23
CA ASP A 108 -9.62 -21.26 -23.01
C ASP A 108 -8.38 -22.06 -22.55
N LEU A 109 -8.05 -21.97 -21.27
CA LEU A 109 -7.06 -22.85 -20.65
C LEU A 109 -7.68 -24.24 -20.65
N SER A 110 -7.23 -25.09 -21.56
CA SER A 110 -7.57 -26.50 -21.58
C SER A 110 -6.29 -27.31 -21.41
N GLU A 111 -6.21 -28.08 -20.33
CA GLU A 111 -5.15 -29.09 -20.20
C GLU A 111 -5.34 -30.18 -21.26
N VAL A 112 -4.23 -30.52 -21.92
CA VAL A 112 -4.20 -31.49 -23.01
C VAL A 112 -3.06 -32.47 -22.77
N THR A 113 -3.30 -33.77 -22.95
CA THR A 113 -2.24 -34.78 -22.87
C THR A 113 -1.14 -34.50 -23.91
N ALA A 114 0.08 -34.20 -23.43
CA ALA A 114 1.22 -33.92 -24.30
C ALA A 114 1.65 -35.15 -25.13
N LEU A 115 1.42 -36.37 -24.61
CA LEU A 115 1.71 -37.66 -25.24
C LEU A 115 0.56 -38.65 -25.01
N SER A 116 0.46 -39.68 -25.86
CA SER A 116 -0.50 -40.77 -25.71
C SER A 116 -0.07 -41.71 -24.59
N VAL A 117 -0.99 -42.06 -23.68
CA VAL A 117 -0.76 -43.04 -22.61
C VAL A 117 -1.30 -44.39 -23.05
N GLY A 118 -0.53 -45.45 -22.87
CA GLY A 118 -0.89 -46.78 -23.34
C GLY A 118 -0.10 -47.89 -22.65
N MET A 119 -0.53 -49.12 -22.86
CA MET A 119 0.15 -50.32 -22.36
C MET A 119 0.85 -51.02 -23.51
N GLU A 120 2.08 -51.48 -23.29
CA GLU A 120 2.78 -52.32 -24.26
C GLU A 120 2.18 -53.73 -24.23
N VAL A 121 1.69 -54.21 -25.37
CA VAL A 121 1.19 -55.57 -25.52
C VAL A 121 2.29 -56.48 -26.05
N ARG A 122 2.20 -57.79 -25.74
CA ARG A 122 3.14 -58.80 -26.26
C ARG A 122 3.23 -58.70 -27.78
N GLY A 123 4.44 -58.45 -28.28
CA GLY A 123 4.71 -58.19 -29.70
C GLY A 123 5.27 -56.79 -29.99
N GLY A 124 5.51 -55.95 -28.96
CA GLY A 124 6.15 -54.64 -29.13
C GLY A 124 5.21 -53.57 -29.69
N HIS A 125 3.90 -53.81 -29.65
CA HIS A 125 2.89 -52.83 -30.05
C HIS A 125 2.37 -52.09 -28.82
N MET A 126 2.20 -50.78 -28.93
CA MET A 126 1.64 -49.96 -27.86
C MET A 126 0.12 -49.82 -28.07
N LEU A 127 -0.66 -50.40 -27.16
CA LEU A 127 -2.11 -50.16 -27.11
C LEU A 127 -2.35 -48.80 -26.47
N THR A 128 -2.79 -47.83 -27.26
CA THR A 128 -3.12 -46.48 -26.76
C THR A 128 -4.43 -46.52 -25.97
N ILE A 129 -4.38 -46.18 -24.69
CA ILE A 129 -5.54 -46.11 -23.79
C ILE A 129 -6.08 -44.68 -23.77
N ILE A 130 -5.20 -43.68 -23.73
CA ILE A 130 -5.56 -42.26 -23.80
C ILE A 130 -4.81 -41.64 -24.99
N PRO A 131 -5.53 -41.19 -26.03
CA PRO A 131 -4.90 -40.50 -27.16
C PRO A 131 -4.16 -39.24 -26.72
N ARG A 132 -3.10 -38.89 -27.46
CA ARG A 132 -2.49 -37.56 -27.39
C ARG A 132 -3.52 -36.53 -27.80
N GLY A 133 -3.59 -35.41 -27.11
CA GLY A 133 -4.59 -34.39 -27.43
C GLY A 133 -5.92 -34.56 -26.68
N THR A 134 -6.04 -35.56 -25.81
CA THR A 134 -7.26 -35.75 -25.01
C THR A 134 -7.36 -34.58 -24.03
N ARG A 135 -8.52 -33.91 -24.05
CA ARG A 135 -8.86 -32.83 -23.10
C ARG A 135 -9.44 -33.47 -21.85
N TYR A 136 -8.94 -33.05 -20.69
CA TYR A 136 -9.59 -33.38 -19.42
C TYR A 136 -10.68 -32.33 -19.14
N PRO A 137 -11.85 -32.73 -18.63
CA PRO A 137 -12.86 -31.79 -18.18
C PRO A 137 -12.35 -31.12 -16.90
N CYS A 138 -11.74 -29.95 -17.06
CA CYS A 138 -11.33 -29.10 -15.96
C CYS A 138 -12.31 -27.93 -15.82
N GLU A 139 -12.68 -27.58 -14.59
CA GLU A 139 -13.47 -26.40 -14.27
C GLU A 139 -12.54 -25.33 -13.69
N ALA A 140 -12.44 -24.19 -14.38
CA ALA A 140 -11.71 -23.04 -13.86
C ALA A 140 -12.59 -22.27 -12.86
N VAL A 141 -12.10 -22.13 -11.64
CA VAL A 141 -12.74 -21.38 -10.55
C VAL A 141 -12.02 -20.04 -10.42
N PHE A 142 -12.78 -18.96 -10.60
CA PHE A 142 -12.33 -17.60 -10.43
C PHE A 142 -12.83 -17.07 -9.10
N LYS A 143 -11.90 -16.81 -8.16
CA LYS A 143 -12.21 -16.23 -6.85
C LYS A 143 -11.62 -14.84 -6.75
N ILE A 144 -12.39 -13.88 -6.28
CA ILE A 144 -11.88 -12.56 -5.92
C ILE A 144 -11.90 -12.47 -4.40
N ASP A 145 -10.74 -12.21 -3.79
CA ASP A 145 -10.65 -12.09 -2.33
C ASP A 145 -11.17 -10.74 -1.82
N SER A 146 -11.20 -10.56 -0.49
CA SER A 146 -11.63 -9.31 0.16
C SER A 146 -10.76 -8.10 -0.21
N ASN A 147 -9.56 -8.33 -0.73
CA ASN A 147 -8.65 -7.28 -1.21
C ASN A 147 -8.87 -6.96 -2.70
N GLY A 148 -9.78 -7.65 -3.38
CA GLY A 148 -10.05 -7.47 -4.80
C GLY A 148 -9.02 -8.16 -5.72
N ILE A 149 -8.22 -9.08 -5.20
CA ILE A 149 -7.23 -9.84 -5.97
C ILE A 149 -7.92 -11.07 -6.57
N LEU A 150 -7.71 -11.28 -7.87
CA LEU A 150 -8.21 -12.45 -8.59
C LEU A 150 -7.29 -13.65 -8.39
N HIS A 151 -7.84 -14.70 -7.80
CA HIS A 151 -7.27 -16.04 -7.71
C HIS A 151 -7.94 -16.93 -8.75
N VAL A 152 -7.13 -17.58 -9.58
CA VAL A 152 -7.61 -18.53 -10.59
C VAL A 152 -7.11 -19.91 -10.17
N THR A 153 -8.03 -20.85 -10.00
CA THR A 153 -7.71 -22.25 -9.68
C THR A 153 -8.41 -23.16 -10.68
N GLU A 154 -7.79 -24.28 -11.03
CA GLU A 154 -8.37 -25.25 -11.97
C GLU A 154 -8.58 -26.59 -11.25
N GLU A 155 -9.78 -27.16 -11.35
CA GLU A 155 -10.14 -28.42 -10.71
C GLU A 155 -10.58 -29.47 -11.75
N GLU A 156 -10.03 -30.68 -11.65
CA GLU A 156 -10.41 -31.81 -12.52
C GLU A 156 -11.73 -32.44 -12.03
N VAL A 157 -12.74 -32.45 -12.90
CA VAL A 157 -14.13 -32.81 -12.57
C VAL A 157 -14.30 -34.27 -12.09
N GLU A 158 -13.48 -35.22 -12.57
CA GLU A 158 -13.65 -36.64 -12.24
C GLU A 158 -12.95 -37.08 -10.95
N THR A 159 -11.81 -36.47 -10.62
CA THR A 159 -10.98 -36.91 -9.50
C THR A 159 -11.06 -35.98 -8.28
N GLY A 160 -11.64 -34.78 -8.46
CA GLY A 160 -11.65 -33.73 -7.44
C GLY A 160 -10.25 -33.24 -7.08
N LYS A 161 -9.24 -33.52 -7.92
CA LYS A 161 -7.88 -33.05 -7.72
C LYS A 161 -7.80 -31.61 -8.22
N THR A 162 -7.39 -30.72 -7.32
CA THR A 162 -7.20 -29.31 -7.59
C THR A 162 -5.75 -29.04 -7.97
N ALA A 163 -5.52 -28.34 -9.07
CA ALA A 163 -4.23 -27.76 -9.41
C ALA A 163 -4.30 -26.24 -9.21
N GLU A 164 -3.48 -25.71 -8.32
CA GLU A 164 -3.39 -24.26 -8.11
C GLU A 164 -2.50 -23.64 -9.20
N ILE A 165 -3.11 -23.00 -10.19
CA ILE A 165 -2.39 -22.29 -11.25
C ILE A 165 -2.35 -20.79 -10.90
N LYS A 166 -1.24 -20.33 -10.33
CA LYS A 166 -1.02 -18.89 -10.10
C LYS A 166 -0.71 -18.19 -11.41
N ILE A 167 -1.72 -17.63 -12.05
CA ILE A 167 -1.55 -16.76 -13.22
C ILE A 167 -0.93 -15.44 -12.74
N LYS A 168 0.38 -15.28 -12.96
CA LYS A 168 1.10 -14.04 -12.66
C LYS A 168 0.75 -13.00 -13.71
N TYR A 169 0.43 -11.78 -13.27
CA TYR A 169 0.17 -10.62 -14.12
C TYR A 169 1.38 -10.28 -15.01
N ASP A 170 1.15 -10.03 -16.30
CA ASP A 170 2.16 -9.75 -17.36
C ASP A 170 2.96 -8.44 -17.19
N GLY A 171 2.75 -7.71 -16.09
CA GLY A 171 3.58 -6.57 -15.72
C GLY A 171 5.00 -7.00 -15.31
N LYS A 172 5.73 -6.15 -14.58
CA LYS A 172 6.88 -6.62 -13.78
C LYS A 172 6.40 -6.87 -12.34
N PRO A 173 5.79 -8.03 -12.01
CA PRO A 173 5.75 -8.46 -10.63
C PRO A 173 7.18 -8.50 -10.11
N GLN A 174 7.45 -7.93 -8.94
CA GLN A 174 8.69 -8.23 -8.26
C GLN A 174 8.68 -9.71 -7.92
N GLU A 175 9.72 -10.43 -8.34
CA GLU A 175 9.83 -11.83 -7.99
C GLU A 175 10.06 -11.94 -6.47
N ASP A 176 9.65 -13.06 -5.86
CA ASP A 176 9.91 -13.33 -4.44
C ASP A 176 11.35 -13.04 -3.97
N PRO A 177 12.44 -13.29 -4.74
CA PRO A 177 13.79 -12.85 -4.39
C PRO A 177 13.99 -11.33 -4.37
N ASP A 178 13.34 -10.58 -5.24
CA ASP A 178 13.43 -9.11 -5.25
C ASP A 178 12.74 -8.51 -4.02
N ILE A 179 11.61 -9.08 -3.59
CA ILE A 179 10.91 -8.67 -2.37
C ILE A 179 11.81 -8.86 -1.14
N LYS A 180 12.51 -10.00 -1.05
CA LYS A 180 13.44 -10.25 0.06
C LYS A 180 14.57 -9.22 0.11
N ARG A 181 15.18 -8.92 -1.05
CA ARG A 181 16.21 -7.88 -1.15
C ARG A 181 15.67 -6.51 -0.69
N ILE A 182 14.48 -6.12 -1.14
CA ILE A 182 13.86 -4.84 -0.76
C ILE A 182 13.58 -4.78 0.74
N VAL A 183 13.14 -5.89 1.34
CA VAL A 183 12.93 -5.97 2.79
C VAL A 183 14.25 -5.86 3.56
N GLU A 184 15.33 -6.47 3.08
CA GLU A 184 16.66 -6.37 3.68
C GLU A 184 17.22 -4.94 3.58
N GLU A 185 17.11 -4.31 2.40
CA GLU A 185 17.50 -2.91 2.18
C GLU A 185 16.70 -1.98 3.11
N ALA A 186 15.38 -2.14 3.19
CA ALA A 186 14.53 -1.35 4.08
C ALA A 186 14.94 -1.48 5.56
N LYS A 187 15.33 -2.68 6.01
CA LYS A 187 15.84 -2.90 7.37
C LYS A 187 17.17 -2.20 7.62
N LYS A 188 18.07 -2.22 6.63
CA LYS A 188 19.35 -1.52 6.72
C LYS A 188 19.15 -0.01 6.84
N HIS A 189 18.31 0.57 5.98
CA HIS A 189 18.00 2.00 6.02
C HIS A 189 17.33 2.41 7.33
N LYS A 190 16.43 1.57 7.87
CA LYS A 190 15.85 1.78 9.19
C LYS A 190 16.92 1.86 10.29
N GLN A 191 17.95 1.01 10.25
CA GLN A 191 19.04 1.03 11.23
C GLN A 191 19.89 2.30 11.10
N GLU A 192 20.20 2.71 9.87
CA GLU A 192 20.92 3.96 9.58
C GLU A 192 20.14 5.18 10.10
N ASP A 193 18.82 5.22 9.87
CA ASP A 193 17.93 6.28 10.38
C ASP A 193 17.89 6.28 11.92
N GLU A 194 17.83 5.11 12.57
CA GLU A 194 17.85 5.00 14.04
C GLU A 194 19.18 5.47 14.65
N GLU A 195 20.32 5.17 14.02
CA GLU A 195 21.63 5.66 14.44
C GLU A 195 21.73 7.18 14.25
N PHE A 196 21.21 7.70 13.15
CA PHE A 196 21.16 9.14 12.88
C PHE A 196 20.28 9.88 13.90
N ILE A 197 19.12 9.33 14.28
CA ILE A 197 18.26 9.89 15.32
C ILE A 197 19.00 9.93 16.68
N LYS A 198 19.75 8.88 17.03
CA LYS A 198 20.55 8.87 18.27
C LYS A 198 21.62 9.98 18.26
N LEU A 199 22.28 10.18 17.12
CA LEU A 199 23.24 11.28 16.94
C LEU A 199 22.57 12.65 17.11
N LEU A 200 21.38 12.85 16.52
CA LEU A 200 20.61 14.09 16.67
C LEU A 200 20.19 14.34 18.12
N ASN A 201 19.68 13.33 18.82
CA ASN A 201 19.32 13.46 20.23
C ASN A 201 20.53 13.83 21.10
N LYS A 202 21.70 13.25 20.79
CA LYS A 202 22.96 13.58 21.48
C LYS A 202 23.45 14.99 21.20
N ARG A 203 23.25 15.49 19.97
CA ARG A 203 23.46 16.88 19.62
C ARG A 203 22.53 17.80 20.41
N GLU A 204 21.25 17.45 20.49
CA GLU A 204 20.25 18.22 21.26
C GLU A 204 20.62 18.30 22.74
N GLU A 205 20.99 17.17 23.36
CA GLU A 205 21.51 17.12 24.74
C GLU A 205 22.72 18.06 24.93
N PHE A 206 23.70 17.98 24.03
CA PHE A 206 24.89 18.84 24.05
C PHE A 206 24.53 20.33 23.94
N GLU A 207 23.70 20.70 22.97
CA GLU A 207 23.30 22.09 22.75
C GLU A 207 22.51 22.64 23.94
N CYS A 208 21.63 21.83 24.54
CA CYS A 208 20.86 22.22 25.73
C CYS A 208 21.80 22.61 26.88
N GLU A 209 22.80 21.79 27.21
CA GLU A 209 23.76 22.12 28.27
C GLU A 209 24.56 23.39 27.96
N VAL A 210 25.00 23.57 26.71
CA VAL A 210 25.74 24.76 26.29
C VAL A 210 24.88 26.02 26.40
N TYR A 211 23.61 25.94 25.97
CA TYR A 211 22.65 27.05 26.11
C TYR A 211 22.31 27.37 27.57
N GLU A 212 22.17 26.37 28.43
CA GLU A 212 21.96 26.58 29.87
C GLU A 212 23.13 27.37 30.49
N LYS A 213 24.38 27.01 30.14
CA LYS A 213 25.56 27.75 30.60
C LYS A 213 25.59 29.17 30.02
N LYS A 214 25.24 29.35 28.75
CA LYS A 214 25.13 30.66 28.10
C LYS A 214 24.21 31.59 28.89
N TRP A 215 22.99 31.15 29.19
CA TRP A 215 22.02 31.95 29.93
C TRP A 215 22.54 32.33 31.33
N ASN A 216 23.16 31.39 32.04
CA ASN A 216 23.76 31.67 33.35
C ASN A 216 24.86 32.74 33.29
N ILE A 217 25.67 32.76 32.23
CA ILE A 217 26.77 33.73 32.04
C ILE A 217 26.23 35.12 31.66
N GLU A 218 25.21 35.16 30.80
CA GLU A 218 24.54 36.40 30.38
C GLU A 218 23.86 37.12 31.55
N ASP A 219 23.31 36.36 32.51
CA ASP A 219 22.64 36.89 33.69
C ASP A 219 23.63 37.41 34.76
N LYS A 220 24.71 36.68 35.03
CA LYS A 220 25.64 36.99 36.14
C LYS A 220 26.72 38.02 35.82
N SER A 221 27.42 37.87 34.69
CA SER A 221 28.76 38.47 34.52
C SER A 221 28.98 39.12 33.15
N LYS A 222 28.18 38.78 32.12
CA LYS A 222 28.35 39.25 30.72
C LYS A 222 29.81 39.20 30.26
N ASN A 223 30.55 38.18 30.70
CA ASN A 223 31.95 38.03 30.37
C ASN A 223 32.08 37.67 28.89
N LYS A 224 32.66 38.59 28.10
CA LYS A 224 32.77 38.46 26.65
C LYS A 224 33.57 37.22 26.23
N THR A 225 34.64 36.90 26.95
CA THR A 225 35.48 35.73 26.67
C THR A 225 34.71 34.41 26.85
N ALA A 226 33.88 34.32 27.89
CA ALA A 226 33.08 33.13 28.15
C ALA A 226 31.97 32.96 27.09
N LEU A 227 31.37 34.06 26.61
CA LEU A 227 30.41 34.03 25.51
C LEU A 227 31.05 33.64 24.18
N ASP A 228 32.29 34.08 23.91
CA ASP A 228 33.04 33.67 22.72
C ASP A 228 33.36 32.16 22.75
N ILE A 229 33.66 31.60 23.94
CA ILE A 229 33.83 30.15 24.14
C ILE A 229 32.53 29.41 23.84
N VAL A 230 31.42 29.81 24.44
CA VAL A 230 30.09 29.23 24.17
C VAL A 230 29.79 29.23 22.67
N GLN A 231 29.99 30.38 22.01
CA GLN A 231 29.68 30.49 20.58
C GLN A 231 30.53 29.53 19.74
N ARG A 232 31.82 29.36 20.05
CA ARG A 232 32.67 28.38 19.35
C ARG A 232 32.15 26.94 19.49
N TYR A 233 31.61 26.55 20.64
CA TYR A 233 31.07 25.21 20.84
C TYR A 233 29.71 25.03 20.16
N LEU A 234 28.89 26.07 20.05
CA LEU A 234 27.67 26.06 19.23
C LEU A 234 28.00 25.99 17.73
N ASP A 235 28.98 26.77 17.27
CA ASP A 235 29.44 26.70 15.87
C ASP A 235 30.04 25.31 15.54
N TRP A 236 30.61 24.64 16.55
CA TRP A 236 31.07 23.25 16.41
C TRP A 236 29.92 22.25 16.37
N SER A 237 28.82 22.44 17.12
CA SER A 237 27.68 21.50 17.10
C SER A 237 26.93 21.50 15.77
N ASP A 238 27.07 22.55 14.97
CA ASP A 238 26.59 22.60 13.59
C ASP A 238 27.33 21.60 12.67
N ILE A 239 28.55 21.21 13.01
CA ILE A 239 29.31 20.18 12.32
C ILE A 239 28.92 18.83 12.91
N LEU A 240 28.16 18.01 12.16
CA LEU A 240 27.78 16.67 12.60
C LEU A 240 29.02 15.75 12.63
N PRO A 241 29.47 15.28 13.81
CA PRO A 241 30.56 14.32 13.91
C PRO A 241 30.07 12.92 13.55
N ASN A 242 30.97 12.07 13.05
CA ASN A 242 30.68 10.67 12.75
C ASN A 242 30.62 9.78 14.01
N ASP A 243 31.25 10.21 15.11
CA ASP A 243 31.29 9.49 16.38
C ASP A 243 30.38 10.20 17.41
N ILE A 244 29.37 9.47 17.89
CA ILE A 244 28.44 9.97 18.91
C ILE A 244 29.19 10.36 20.19
N GLY A 245 30.25 9.63 20.56
CA GLY A 245 31.05 9.90 21.76
C GLY A 245 31.86 11.20 21.70
N GLU A 246 31.94 11.85 20.53
CA GLU A 246 32.62 13.13 20.40
C GLU A 246 31.87 14.25 21.15
N TYR A 247 30.53 14.20 21.16
CA TYR A 247 29.71 15.15 21.94
C TYR A 247 30.04 15.09 23.43
N ASP A 248 30.12 13.90 24.03
CA ASP A 248 30.43 13.75 25.47
C ASP A 248 31.84 14.27 25.81
N ARG A 249 32.83 14.03 24.94
CA ARG A 249 34.20 14.55 25.10
C ARG A 249 34.22 16.07 25.02
N LYS A 250 33.58 16.64 24.00
CA LYS A 250 33.49 18.09 23.80
C LYS A 250 32.75 18.78 24.92
N LEU A 251 31.71 18.14 25.47
CA LEU A 251 30.97 18.64 26.61
C LEU A 251 31.83 18.70 27.87
N THR A 252 32.65 17.66 28.10
CA THR A 252 33.62 17.64 29.20
C THR A 252 34.66 18.75 29.05
N ASP A 253 35.18 18.94 27.83
CA ASP A 253 36.12 20.02 27.53
C ASP A 253 35.48 21.40 27.73
N PHE A 254 34.24 21.61 27.24
CA PHE A 254 33.47 22.84 27.41
C PHE A 254 33.25 23.17 28.89
N ASN A 255 32.80 22.19 29.68
CA ASN A 255 32.57 22.37 31.10
C ASN A 255 33.86 22.71 31.86
N ARG A 256 35.01 22.15 31.45
CA ARG A 256 36.32 22.50 32.01
C ARG A 256 36.72 23.93 31.68
N GLU A 257 36.56 24.36 30.43
CA GLU A 257 36.92 25.72 29.99
C GLU A 257 36.01 26.79 30.60
N ILE A 258 34.72 26.52 30.73
CA ILE A 258 33.77 27.43 31.38
C ILE A 258 33.98 27.51 32.89
N ALA A 259 34.48 26.46 33.54
CA ALA A 259 34.76 26.48 34.98
C ALA A 259 35.84 27.52 35.38
N GLU A 260 36.68 27.97 34.44
CA GLU A 260 37.65 29.04 34.66
C GLU A 260 36.99 30.44 34.76
N TYR A 261 35.71 30.55 34.38
CA TYR A 261 34.95 31.79 34.32
C TYR A 261 33.62 31.67 35.11
N PRO A 262 33.69 31.74 36.47
CA PRO A 262 32.52 31.58 37.35
C PRO A 262 31.47 32.70 37.24
#